data_AF-A0A4S4LWX9-F1
#
_entry.id   AF-A0A4S4LWX9-F1
#
_cell.length_a   1.000
_cell.length_b   1.000
_cell.length_c   1.000
_cell.angle_alpha   90.00
_cell.angle_beta   90.00
_cell.angle_gamma   90.00
#
_symmetry.space_group_name_H-M   'P 1'
#
loop_
_entity.id
_entity.type
_entity.pdbx_description
1 polymer ?
#
loop_
_entity_poly.entity_id
_entity_poly.type
_entity_poly.pdbx_seq_one_letter_code
_entity_poly.pdbx_strand_id
1 'polypeptide(L)'
;MCRFRREFQEKFHWVLVHQMSCALHNSNTTVGKICGYPEIKKVISNNARVVSFFSRSHYWGGQLNEVAKKAGITRSLQTHSDTRWYTLIKQAMSVKEYHYALNQICLRDDAQKKTNGFSPVNADVVRIVCWEKDQWDLNEQLIRYAKPLVDMIGNLESRDASLADVMIELLKCARTLQKMPTYDTDNLHFLQHTRTEFDKGFHLMNTDLAFFALFLHPLCRKLALKQKRNSRTMR
;
A
#
# COMPACT_ATOMS: atom_id res chain seq x y z
N MET A 1 -18.79 0.90 -17.78
CA MET A 1 -19.35 1.27 -16.45
C MET A 1 -19.99 2.68 -16.43
N CYS A 2 -19.47 3.68 -17.16
CA CYS A 2 -20.03 5.04 -17.18
C CYS A 2 -21.44 5.17 -17.81
N ARG A 3 -21.76 4.38 -18.85
CA ARG A 3 -23.05 4.44 -19.55
C ARG A 3 -24.24 4.00 -18.68
N PHE A 4 -24.11 2.84 -18.00
CA PHE A 4 -25.11 2.36 -17.04
C PHE A 4 -25.39 3.37 -15.93
N ARG A 5 -24.35 4.00 -15.36
CA ARG A 5 -24.53 5.01 -14.30
C ARG A 5 -25.30 6.24 -14.79
N ARG A 6 -25.04 6.69 -16.02
CA ARG A 6 -25.73 7.83 -16.63
C ARG A 6 -27.21 7.50 -16.87
N GLU A 7 -27.50 6.37 -17.50
CA GLU A 7 -28.87 5.92 -17.78
C GLU A 7 -29.66 5.62 -16.48
N PHE A 8 -28.99 5.11 -15.44
CA PHE A 8 -29.60 4.88 -14.13
C PHE A 8 -29.94 6.20 -13.41
N GLN A 9 -29.08 7.21 -13.49
CA GLN A 9 -29.33 8.52 -12.86
C GLN A 9 -30.46 9.27 -13.55
N GLU A 10 -30.54 9.22 -14.87
CA GLU A 10 -31.65 9.80 -15.64
C GLU A 10 -32.99 9.20 -15.21
N LYS A 11 -33.02 7.91 -14.88
CA LYS A 11 -34.23 7.19 -14.46
C LYS A 11 -34.52 7.26 -12.96
N PHE A 12 -33.49 7.37 -12.12
CA PHE A 12 -33.56 7.30 -10.65
C PHE A 12 -32.77 8.44 -10.01
N HIS A 13 -33.12 9.68 -10.34
CA HIS A 13 -32.39 10.88 -9.92
C HIS A 13 -32.33 11.08 -8.39
N TRP A 14 -33.21 10.42 -7.63
CA TRP A 14 -33.22 10.44 -6.16
C TRP A 14 -32.20 9.48 -5.54
N VAL A 15 -31.64 8.55 -6.31
CA VAL A 15 -30.63 7.61 -5.82
C VAL A 15 -29.24 8.23 -6.04
N LEU A 16 -28.54 8.54 -4.96
CA LEU A 16 -27.25 9.24 -4.95
C LEU A 16 -26.06 8.36 -5.39
N VAL A 17 -26.26 7.47 -6.37
CA VAL A 17 -25.25 6.50 -6.85
C VAL A 17 -24.00 7.21 -7.41
N HIS A 18 -24.17 8.41 -7.99
CA HIS A 18 -23.09 9.12 -8.67
C HIS A 18 -22.25 10.02 -7.73
N GLN A 19 -22.83 10.49 -6.61
CA GLN A 19 -22.11 11.37 -5.67
C GLN A 19 -21.28 10.58 -4.65
N MET A 20 -21.59 9.29 -4.48
CA MET A 20 -20.76 8.36 -3.72
C MET A 20 -19.97 7.50 -4.70
N SER A 21 -18.90 8.08 -5.27
CA SER A 21 -17.84 7.23 -5.77
C SER A 21 -17.40 6.33 -4.61
N CYS A 22 -17.46 5.02 -4.80
CA CYS A 22 -17.19 4.07 -3.72
C CYS A 22 -15.83 4.41 -3.10
N ALA A 23 -15.81 4.82 -1.84
CA ALA A 23 -14.61 5.30 -1.17
C ALA A 23 -13.52 4.23 -1.18
N LEU A 24 -13.91 2.96 -1.00
CA LEU A 24 -13.02 1.81 -1.16
C LEU A 24 -12.45 1.70 -2.57
N HIS A 25 -13.27 1.90 -3.61
CA HIS A 25 -12.81 1.84 -5.00
C HIS A 25 -11.84 2.98 -5.33
N ASN A 26 -12.15 4.20 -4.91
CA ASN A 26 -11.26 5.35 -5.09
C ASN A 26 -9.94 5.14 -4.35
N SER A 27 -10.00 4.72 -3.10
CA SER A 27 -8.82 4.48 -2.27
C SER A 27 -7.94 3.39 -2.88
N ASN A 28 -8.53 2.28 -3.33
CA ASN A 28 -7.80 1.23 -4.06
C ASN A 28 -7.17 1.76 -5.35
N THR A 29 -7.91 2.59 -6.10
CA THR A 29 -7.39 3.21 -7.33
C THR A 29 -6.21 4.15 -7.02
N THR A 30 -6.30 4.95 -5.96
CA THR A 30 -5.21 5.81 -5.50
C THR A 30 -3.97 5.00 -5.13
N VAL A 31 -4.11 3.92 -4.37
CA VAL A 31 -2.98 3.02 -4.06
C VAL A 31 -2.40 2.44 -5.35
N GLY A 32 -3.23 2.02 -6.30
CA GLY A 32 -2.77 1.53 -7.60
C GLY A 32 -1.96 2.54 -8.40
N LYS A 33 -2.36 3.81 -8.39
CA LYS A 33 -1.60 4.89 -9.05
C LYS A 33 -0.29 5.21 -8.34
N ILE A 34 -0.26 5.16 -7.01
CA ILE A 34 0.98 5.29 -6.22
C ILE A 34 1.94 4.15 -6.58
N CYS A 35 1.45 2.90 -6.56
CA CYS A 35 2.23 1.72 -6.94
C CYS A 35 2.64 1.68 -8.42
N GLY A 36 1.97 2.46 -9.27
CA GLY A 36 2.26 2.59 -10.69
C GLY A 36 3.48 3.45 -11.02
N TYR A 37 4.07 4.14 -10.04
CA TYR A 37 5.30 4.91 -10.23
C TYR A 37 6.45 3.99 -10.67
N PRO A 38 7.24 4.32 -11.72
CA PRO A 38 8.13 3.35 -12.37
C PRO A 38 9.12 2.64 -11.44
N GLU A 39 9.78 3.38 -10.56
CA GLU A 39 10.76 2.86 -9.59
C GLU A 39 10.08 1.95 -8.57
N ILE A 40 8.87 2.30 -8.13
CA ILE A 40 8.08 1.48 -7.21
C ILE A 40 7.57 0.21 -7.90
N LYS A 41 7.18 0.30 -9.17
CA LYS A 41 6.77 -0.85 -9.97
C LYS A 41 7.93 -1.86 -10.09
N LYS A 42 9.17 -1.37 -10.24
CA LYS A 42 10.39 -2.21 -10.21
C LYS A 42 10.55 -2.87 -8.84
N VAL A 43 10.45 -2.11 -7.75
CA VAL A 43 10.54 -2.63 -6.37
C VAL A 43 9.52 -3.73 -6.09
N ILE A 44 8.27 -3.52 -6.50
CA ILE A 44 7.18 -4.50 -6.36
C ILE A 44 7.49 -5.77 -7.18
N SER A 45 7.95 -5.62 -8.42
CA SER A 45 8.34 -6.76 -9.25
C SER A 45 9.51 -7.55 -8.66
N ASN A 46 10.48 -6.85 -8.07
CA ASN A 46 11.60 -7.45 -7.36
C ASN A 46 11.13 -8.23 -6.12
N ASN A 47 10.26 -7.65 -5.29
CA ASN A 47 9.66 -8.33 -4.14
C ASN A 47 8.92 -9.60 -4.59
N ALA A 48 8.16 -9.53 -5.67
CA ALA A 48 7.46 -10.67 -6.25
C ALA A 48 8.42 -11.80 -6.65
N ARG A 49 9.55 -11.44 -7.28
CA ARG A 49 10.57 -12.40 -7.71
C ARG A 49 11.23 -13.10 -6.52
N VAL A 50 11.58 -12.34 -5.48
CA VAL A 50 12.14 -12.89 -4.23
C VAL A 50 11.16 -13.87 -3.60
N VAL A 51 9.91 -13.45 -3.37
CA VAL A 51 8.88 -14.30 -2.75
C VAL A 51 8.63 -15.54 -3.60
N SER A 52 8.43 -15.40 -4.90
CA SER A 52 8.17 -16.51 -5.82
C SER A 52 9.29 -17.55 -5.80
N PHE A 53 10.56 -17.12 -5.74
CA PHE A 53 11.70 -18.03 -5.66
C PHE A 53 11.66 -18.85 -4.36
N PHE A 54 11.59 -18.19 -3.20
CA PHE A 54 11.64 -18.87 -1.90
C PHE A 54 10.38 -19.69 -1.61
N SER A 55 9.22 -19.30 -2.14
CA SER A 55 7.99 -20.10 -2.03
C SER A 55 8.03 -21.37 -2.89
N ARG A 56 8.76 -21.37 -4.02
CA ARG A 56 8.87 -22.54 -4.92
C ARG A 56 10.05 -23.45 -4.58
N SER A 57 11.12 -22.91 -4.02
CA SER A 57 12.27 -23.71 -3.62
C SER A 57 12.04 -24.37 -2.27
N HIS A 58 11.83 -25.68 -2.26
CA HIS A 58 11.65 -26.42 -1.01
C HIS A 58 12.87 -26.30 -0.09
N TYR A 59 14.07 -26.45 -0.65
CA TYR A 59 15.33 -26.37 0.10
C TYR A 59 15.59 -24.94 0.62
N TRP A 60 15.67 -23.95 -0.27
CA TRP A 60 16.00 -22.57 0.12
C TRP A 60 14.88 -21.92 0.92
N GLY A 61 13.61 -22.23 0.63
CA GLY A 61 12.47 -21.80 1.43
C GLY A 61 12.49 -22.40 2.84
N GLY A 62 12.87 -23.67 2.98
CA GLY A 62 13.08 -24.32 4.28
C GLY A 62 14.17 -23.62 5.10
N GLN A 63 15.34 -23.43 4.50
CA GLN A 63 16.49 -22.73 5.11
C GLN A 63 16.11 -21.31 5.55
N LEU A 64 15.42 -20.55 4.69
CA LEU A 64 14.97 -19.21 5.02
C LEU A 64 14.01 -19.21 6.22
N ASN A 65 13.08 -20.15 6.27
CA ASN A 65 12.13 -20.27 7.38
C ASN A 65 12.82 -20.62 8.70
N GLU A 66 13.87 -21.44 8.69
CA GLU A 66 14.66 -21.72 9.89
C GLU A 66 15.37 -20.48 10.41
N VAL A 67 16.02 -19.71 9.52
CA VAL A 67 16.68 -18.46 9.89
C VAL A 67 15.67 -17.42 10.39
N ALA A 68 14.52 -17.31 9.71
CA ALA A 68 13.45 -16.40 10.09
C ALA A 68 12.87 -16.74 11.47
N LYS A 69 12.63 -18.03 11.77
CA LYS A 69 12.18 -18.49 13.09
C LYS A 69 13.19 -18.16 14.19
N LYS A 70 14.48 -18.35 13.93
CA LYS A 70 15.55 -17.96 14.87
C LYS A 70 15.59 -16.45 15.13
N ALA A 71 15.20 -15.65 14.15
CA ALA A 71 15.06 -14.20 14.29
C ALA A 71 13.71 -13.76 14.91
N GLY A 72 12.86 -14.70 15.36
CA GLY A 72 11.56 -14.40 15.98
C GLY A 72 10.44 -14.07 15.00
N ILE A 73 10.64 -14.29 13.70
CA ILE A 73 9.61 -14.06 12.68
C ILE A 73 8.65 -15.24 12.69
N THR A 74 7.40 -14.97 13.06
CA THR A 74 6.34 -16.00 13.22
C THR A 74 5.51 -16.23 11.96
N ARG A 75 5.48 -15.24 11.05
CA ARG A 75 4.67 -15.26 9.83
C ARG A 75 5.50 -15.74 8.65
N SER A 76 4.86 -16.45 7.72
CA SER A 76 5.48 -16.84 6.45
C SER A 76 5.56 -15.67 5.45
N LEU A 77 6.46 -15.80 4.46
CA LEU A 77 6.52 -14.89 3.31
C LEU A 77 5.17 -14.82 2.59
N GLN A 78 4.66 -13.61 2.40
CA GLN A 78 3.35 -13.38 1.80
C GLN A 78 3.45 -13.17 0.28
N THR A 79 2.63 -13.91 -0.46
CA THR A 79 2.37 -13.67 -1.88
C THR A 79 1.32 -12.58 -2.06
N HIS A 80 1.35 -11.90 -3.21
CA HIS A 80 0.31 -10.96 -3.59
C HIS A 80 -0.61 -11.55 -4.66
N SER A 81 -1.78 -10.94 -4.83
CA SER A 81 -2.68 -11.17 -5.96
C SER A 81 -2.80 -9.88 -6.78
N ASP A 82 -2.73 -9.98 -8.10
CA ASP A 82 -2.71 -8.82 -9.02
C ASP A 82 -3.92 -7.89 -8.87
N THR A 83 -5.04 -8.39 -8.32
CA THR A 83 -6.31 -7.66 -8.26
C THR A 83 -6.54 -6.86 -6.98
N ARG A 84 -5.65 -6.97 -5.97
CA ARG A 84 -5.84 -6.33 -4.66
C ARG A 84 -4.58 -5.61 -4.21
N TRP A 85 -4.57 -4.28 -4.35
CA TRP A 85 -3.43 -3.42 -3.98
C TRP A 85 -2.98 -3.58 -2.53
N TYR A 86 -3.91 -3.85 -1.62
CA TYR A 86 -3.63 -4.19 -0.23
C TYR A 86 -2.67 -5.40 -0.08
N THR A 87 -2.77 -6.40 -0.97
CA THR A 87 -1.88 -7.58 -0.95
C THR A 87 -0.45 -7.26 -1.39
N LEU A 88 -0.27 -6.25 -2.23
CA LEU A 88 1.05 -5.78 -2.66
C LEU A 88 1.80 -5.12 -1.49
N ILE A 89 1.11 -4.27 -0.73
CA ILE A 89 1.71 -3.62 0.44
C ILE A 89 1.97 -4.64 1.55
N LYS A 90 1.10 -5.64 1.71
CA LYS A 90 1.36 -6.79 2.59
C LYS A 90 2.62 -7.56 2.20
N GLN A 91 2.80 -7.85 0.92
CA GLN A 91 4.03 -8.47 0.43
C GLN A 91 5.26 -7.59 0.72
N ALA A 92 5.18 -6.29 0.44
CA ALA A 92 6.27 -5.35 0.73
C ALA A 92 6.67 -5.37 2.22
N MET A 93 5.68 -5.33 3.13
CA MET A 93 5.89 -5.46 4.57
C MET A 93 6.52 -6.81 4.94
N SER A 94 6.03 -7.90 4.37
CA SER A 94 6.57 -9.24 4.63
C SER A 94 8.03 -9.38 4.16
N VAL A 95 8.37 -8.87 2.98
CA VAL A 95 9.76 -8.85 2.49
C VAL A 95 10.66 -8.00 3.39
N LYS A 96 10.16 -6.86 3.89
CA LYS A 96 10.88 -6.03 4.87
C LYS A 96 11.17 -6.79 6.16
N GLU A 97 10.17 -7.48 6.73
CA GLU A 97 10.35 -8.29 7.95
C GLU A 97 11.41 -9.38 7.74
N TYR A 98 11.43 -9.98 6.54
CA TYR A 98 12.39 -11.01 6.16
C TYR A 98 13.77 -10.49 5.73
N HIS A 99 14.00 -9.18 5.70
CA HIS A 99 15.23 -8.58 5.16
C HIS A 99 16.50 -9.19 5.75
N TYR A 100 16.56 -9.32 7.08
CA TYR A 100 17.70 -9.93 7.76
C TYR A 100 17.92 -11.39 7.33
N ALA A 101 16.86 -12.20 7.35
CA ALA A 101 16.95 -13.61 6.99
C ALA A 101 17.33 -13.81 5.51
N LEU A 102 16.79 -12.97 4.63
CA LEU A 102 17.10 -12.98 3.20
C LEU A 102 18.57 -12.67 2.94
N ASN A 103 19.13 -11.63 3.59
CA ASN A 103 20.56 -11.31 3.48
C ASN A 103 21.43 -12.45 4.00
N GLN A 104 21.10 -13.01 5.17
CA GLN A 104 21.85 -14.12 5.76
C GLN A 104 21.90 -15.34 4.83
N ILE A 105 20.80 -15.66 4.13
CA ILE A 105 20.80 -16.76 3.17
C ILE A 105 21.56 -16.39 1.89
N CYS A 106 21.27 -15.23 1.29
CA CYS A 106 21.83 -14.87 -0.01
C CYS A 106 23.34 -14.58 0.03
N LEU A 107 23.90 -14.25 1.19
CA LEU A 107 25.33 -14.04 1.37
C LEU A 107 26.12 -15.34 1.62
N ARG A 108 25.47 -16.48 1.86
CA ARG A 108 26.19 -17.76 2.04
C ARG A 108 26.88 -18.19 0.75
N ASP A 109 28.05 -18.83 0.88
CA ASP A 109 28.83 -19.32 -0.25
C ASP A 109 28.06 -20.35 -1.10
N ASP A 110 27.26 -21.21 -0.46
CA ASP A 110 26.42 -22.22 -1.11
C ASP A 110 25.19 -21.63 -1.82
N ALA A 111 24.77 -20.44 -1.43
CA ALA A 111 23.73 -19.68 -2.10
C ALA A 111 24.27 -18.92 -3.33
N GLN A 112 25.55 -18.54 -3.34
CA GLN A 112 26.18 -17.82 -4.45
C GLN A 112 26.77 -18.73 -5.51
N LYS A 113 27.27 -19.91 -5.14
CA LYS A 113 27.93 -20.86 -6.03
C LYS A 113 27.36 -22.26 -5.88
N LYS A 114 27.36 -23.02 -6.97
CA LYS A 114 26.97 -24.43 -6.94
C LYS A 114 27.94 -25.19 -6.04
N THR A 115 27.43 -25.77 -4.96
CA THR A 115 28.25 -26.49 -3.97
C THR A 115 27.61 -27.84 -3.69
N ASN A 116 28.41 -28.90 -3.60
CA ASN A 116 27.95 -30.26 -3.26
C ASN A 116 26.76 -30.77 -4.12
N GLY A 117 26.68 -30.37 -5.39
CA GLY A 117 25.62 -30.77 -6.31
C GLY A 117 24.29 -29.99 -6.19
N PHE A 118 24.13 -29.14 -5.17
CA PHE A 118 22.93 -28.33 -4.97
C PHE A 118 22.94 -27.07 -5.84
N SER A 119 21.77 -26.72 -6.35
CA SER A 119 21.57 -25.49 -7.13
C SER A 119 21.66 -24.26 -6.23
N PRO A 120 22.43 -23.23 -6.64
CA PRO A 120 22.53 -21.97 -5.89
C PRO A 120 21.19 -21.20 -5.90
N VAL A 121 21.11 -20.16 -5.09
CA VAL A 121 20.02 -19.18 -5.19
C VAL A 121 20.09 -18.50 -6.55
N ASN A 122 18.93 -18.15 -7.12
CA ASN A 122 18.88 -17.46 -8.40
C ASN A 122 19.69 -16.15 -8.32
N ALA A 123 20.61 -15.95 -9.27
CA ALA A 123 21.51 -14.79 -9.29
C ALA A 123 20.75 -13.45 -9.29
N ASP A 124 19.58 -13.36 -9.93
CA ASP A 124 18.74 -12.16 -9.86
C ASP A 124 18.22 -11.91 -8.45
N VAL A 125 17.86 -12.97 -7.71
CA VAL A 125 17.38 -12.86 -6.32
C VAL A 125 18.51 -12.39 -5.41
N VAL A 126 19.73 -12.95 -5.58
CA VAL A 126 20.92 -12.49 -4.86
C VAL A 126 21.22 -11.02 -5.19
N ARG A 127 21.13 -10.63 -6.47
CA ARG A 127 21.29 -9.23 -6.89
C ARG A 127 20.28 -8.31 -6.21
N ILE A 128 19.01 -8.67 -6.23
CA ILE A 128 17.93 -7.87 -5.62
C ILE A 128 18.14 -7.71 -4.11
N VAL A 129 18.49 -8.80 -3.41
CA VAL A 129 18.60 -8.78 -1.95
C VAL A 129 19.86 -8.07 -1.48
N CYS A 130 21.01 -8.41 -2.07
CA CYS A 130 22.31 -7.99 -1.54
C CYS A 130 22.90 -6.74 -2.22
N TRP A 131 22.53 -6.48 -3.48
CA TRP A 131 23.29 -5.57 -4.35
C TRP A 131 22.45 -4.42 -4.94
N GLU A 132 21.12 -4.53 -4.93
CA GLU A 132 20.23 -3.47 -5.41
C GLU A 132 20.11 -2.36 -4.35
N LYS A 133 20.93 -1.32 -4.51
CA LYS A 133 21.14 -0.24 -3.53
C LYS A 133 19.84 0.37 -3.01
N ASP A 134 18.90 0.71 -3.90
CA ASP A 134 17.71 1.47 -3.54
C ASP A 134 16.49 0.58 -3.23
N GLN A 135 16.62 -0.75 -3.37
CA GLN A 135 15.48 -1.67 -3.23
C GLN A 135 14.82 -1.55 -1.86
N TRP A 136 15.64 -1.53 -0.79
CA TRP A 136 15.16 -1.55 0.58
C TRP A 136 14.61 -0.20 1.02
N ASP A 137 15.31 0.88 0.69
CA ASP A 137 14.87 2.26 0.99
C ASP A 137 13.56 2.59 0.26
N LEU A 138 13.45 2.29 -1.03
CA LEU A 138 12.21 2.52 -1.78
C LEU A 138 11.07 1.60 -1.33
N ASN A 139 11.35 0.36 -0.93
CA ASN A 139 10.34 -0.54 -0.35
C ASN A 139 9.83 0.00 1.00
N GLU A 140 10.73 0.52 1.82
CA GLU A 140 10.35 1.16 3.09
C GLU A 140 9.55 2.44 2.86
N GLN A 141 9.99 3.29 1.93
CA GLN A 141 9.25 4.49 1.53
C GLN A 141 7.84 4.13 1.04
N LEU A 142 7.72 3.13 0.16
CA LEU A 142 6.42 2.61 -0.32
C LEU A 142 5.52 2.20 0.86
N ILE A 143 6.02 1.38 1.78
CA ILE A 143 5.26 0.93 2.94
C ILE A 143 4.78 2.14 3.75
N ARG A 144 5.68 3.09 4.05
CA ARG A 144 5.31 4.28 4.85
C ARG A 144 4.16 5.06 4.23
N TYR A 145 4.20 5.33 2.92
CA TYR A 145 3.18 6.15 2.26
C TYR A 145 1.91 5.38 1.87
N ALA A 146 2.00 4.10 1.55
CA ALA A 146 0.83 3.31 1.14
C ALA A 146 0.08 2.67 2.32
N LYS A 147 0.76 2.41 3.45
CA LYS A 147 0.14 1.76 4.61
C LYS A 147 -1.08 2.53 5.17
N PRO A 148 -1.07 3.87 5.33
CA PRO A 148 -2.24 4.58 5.83
C PRO A 148 -3.49 4.41 4.95
N LEU A 149 -3.30 4.36 3.62
CA LEU A 149 -4.39 4.10 2.68
C LEU A 149 -4.91 2.67 2.79
N VAL A 150 -3.99 1.72 2.94
CA VAL A 150 -4.27 0.28 3.12
C VAL A 150 -5.00 0.01 4.43
N ASP A 151 -4.61 0.66 5.52
CA ASP A 151 -5.29 0.57 6.82
C ASP A 151 -6.70 1.19 6.73
N MET A 152 -6.84 2.36 6.10
CA MET A 152 -8.15 2.97 5.84
C MET A 152 -9.06 2.04 5.05
N ILE A 153 -8.56 1.41 3.98
CA ILE A 153 -9.35 0.44 3.19
C ILE A 153 -9.84 -0.69 4.09
N GLY A 154 -8.95 -1.29 4.90
CA GLY A 154 -9.31 -2.36 5.82
C GLY A 154 -10.36 -1.95 6.85
N ASN A 155 -10.28 -0.72 7.39
CA ASN A 155 -11.26 -0.20 8.34
C ASN A 155 -12.64 0.03 7.69
N LEU A 156 -12.66 0.41 6.41
CA LEU A 156 -13.88 0.70 5.65
C LEU A 156 -14.53 -0.52 5.00
N GLU A 157 -13.86 -1.68 5.01
CA GLU A 157 -14.43 -2.96 4.52
C GLU A 157 -15.46 -3.57 5.50
N SER A 158 -15.61 -3.00 6.71
CA SER A 158 -16.65 -3.40 7.66
C SER A 158 -18.06 -3.19 7.09
N ARG A 159 -18.98 -4.11 7.42
CA ARG A 159 -20.40 -3.99 7.03
C ARG A 159 -21.11 -2.79 7.67
N ASP A 160 -20.55 -2.27 8.76
CA ASP A 160 -21.12 -1.17 9.54
C ASP A 160 -20.48 0.19 9.18
N ALA A 161 -19.61 0.25 8.17
CA ALA A 161 -18.94 1.48 7.78
C ALA A 161 -19.93 2.50 7.17
N SER A 162 -20.06 3.66 7.81
CA SER A 162 -20.89 4.77 7.35
C SER A 162 -20.09 5.76 6.49
N LEU A 163 -20.79 6.69 5.82
CA LEU A 163 -20.15 7.79 5.11
C LEU A 163 -19.36 8.73 6.05
N ALA A 164 -19.77 8.84 7.31
CA ALA A 164 -19.01 9.60 8.30
C ALA A 164 -17.66 8.91 8.60
N ASP A 165 -17.66 7.57 8.70
CA ASP A 165 -16.44 6.78 8.91
C ASP A 165 -15.46 6.94 7.75
N VAL A 166 -15.96 6.93 6.51
CA VAL A 166 -15.16 7.24 5.31
C VAL A 166 -14.41 8.56 5.48
N MET A 167 -15.10 9.63 5.91
CA MET A 167 -14.48 10.93 6.08
C MET A 167 -13.50 10.97 7.26
N ILE A 168 -13.82 10.29 8.36
CA ILE A 168 -12.93 10.19 9.52
C ILE A 168 -11.63 9.50 9.12
N GLU A 169 -11.71 8.35 8.42
CA GLU A 169 -10.54 7.61 7.98
C GLU A 169 -9.74 8.37 6.92
N LEU A 170 -10.40 9.04 5.99
CA LEU A 170 -9.73 9.89 4.99
C LEU A 170 -8.95 11.04 5.64
N LEU A 171 -9.52 11.70 6.66
CA LEU A 171 -8.86 12.75 7.41
C LEU A 171 -7.71 12.23 8.28
N LYS A 172 -7.85 11.04 8.88
CA LYS A 172 -6.75 10.36 9.58
C LYS A 172 -5.61 10.08 8.63
N CYS A 173 -5.90 9.50 7.46
CA CYS A 173 -4.91 9.21 6.42
C CYS A 173 -4.17 10.48 5.97
N ALA A 174 -4.90 11.56 5.65
CA ALA A 174 -4.31 12.85 5.26
C ALA A 174 -3.38 13.42 6.34
N ARG A 175 -3.81 13.38 7.61
CA ARG A 175 -2.98 13.83 8.75
C ARG A 175 -1.73 13.01 8.93
N THR A 176 -1.82 11.69 8.77
CA THR A 176 -0.67 10.80 8.85
C THR A 176 0.34 11.12 7.75
N LEU A 177 -0.12 11.26 6.50
CA LEU A 177 0.73 11.61 5.35
C LEU A 177 1.38 13.00 5.49
N GLN A 178 0.65 13.98 6.03
CA GLN A 178 1.17 15.33 6.25
C GLN A 178 2.27 15.37 7.32
N LYS A 179 2.18 14.51 8.34
CA LYS A 179 3.13 14.44 9.45
C LYS A 179 4.28 13.47 9.22
N MET A 180 4.33 12.78 8.07
CA MET A 180 5.40 11.83 7.81
C MET A 180 6.75 12.55 7.70
N PRO A 181 7.78 12.06 8.41
CA PRO A 181 9.14 12.54 8.22
C PRO A 181 9.62 12.20 6.80
N THR A 182 10.45 13.07 6.25
CA THR A 182 11.24 12.79 5.04
C THR A 182 12.65 12.43 5.47
N TYR A 183 13.22 11.40 4.86
CA TYR A 183 14.58 10.92 5.13
C TYR A 183 15.50 11.22 3.94
N ASP A 184 16.81 11.24 4.19
CA ASP A 184 17.81 11.53 3.15
C ASP A 184 17.85 10.49 2.02
N THR A 185 17.39 9.26 2.30
CA THR A 185 17.29 8.17 1.32
C THR A 185 15.98 8.20 0.53
N ASP A 186 15.07 9.15 0.81
CA ASP A 186 13.77 9.20 0.15
C ASP A 186 13.86 9.71 -1.27
N ASN A 187 13.17 9.03 -2.18
CA ASN A 187 12.94 9.54 -3.52
C ASN A 187 11.90 10.67 -3.47
N LEU A 188 12.36 11.91 -3.66
CA LEU A 188 11.51 13.10 -3.62
C LEU A 188 10.48 13.17 -4.75
N HIS A 189 10.80 12.61 -5.93
CA HIS A 189 9.86 12.54 -7.05
C HIS A 189 8.71 11.57 -6.73
N PHE A 190 9.02 10.41 -6.15
CA PHE A 190 8.00 9.48 -5.68
C PHE A 190 7.14 10.08 -4.56
N LEU A 191 7.74 10.85 -3.65
CA LEU A 191 7.01 11.59 -2.62
C LEU A 191 6.00 12.57 -3.23
N GLN A 192 6.45 13.39 -4.18
CA GLN A 192 5.60 14.37 -4.87
C GLN A 192 4.47 13.69 -5.65
N HIS A 193 4.78 12.60 -6.36
CA HIS A 193 3.79 11.77 -7.06
C HIS A 193 2.74 11.23 -6.07
N THR A 194 3.18 10.69 -4.95
CA THR A 194 2.30 10.12 -3.93
C THR A 194 1.36 11.16 -3.33
N ARG A 195 1.88 12.35 -2.99
CA ARG A 195 1.06 13.47 -2.51
C ARG A 195 0.02 13.87 -3.55
N THR A 196 0.46 14.02 -4.80
CA THR A 196 -0.42 14.41 -5.91
C THR A 196 -1.54 13.40 -6.14
N GLU A 197 -1.25 12.10 -6.16
CA GLU A 197 -2.26 11.06 -6.35
C GLU A 197 -3.18 10.90 -5.13
N PHE A 198 -2.65 11.10 -3.92
CA PHE A 198 -3.45 11.18 -2.71
C PHE A 198 -4.42 12.36 -2.75
N ASP A 199 -3.94 13.57 -3.05
CA ASP A 199 -4.76 14.78 -3.07
C ASP A 199 -5.87 14.68 -4.12
N LYS A 200 -5.56 14.16 -5.31
CA LYS A 200 -6.59 13.85 -6.33
C LYS A 200 -7.65 12.90 -5.77
N GLY A 201 -7.24 11.80 -5.13
CA GLY A 201 -8.17 10.85 -4.51
C GLY A 201 -9.00 11.46 -3.38
N PHE A 202 -8.36 12.27 -2.55
CA PHE A 202 -8.98 12.99 -1.45
C PHE A 202 -10.08 13.92 -1.97
N HIS A 203 -9.78 14.76 -2.98
CA HIS A 203 -10.74 15.69 -3.55
C HIS A 203 -11.95 14.99 -4.20
N LEU A 204 -11.75 13.82 -4.79
CA LEU A 204 -12.85 13.02 -5.36
C LEU A 204 -13.82 12.48 -4.29
N MET A 205 -13.30 12.17 -3.09
CA MET A 205 -14.11 11.66 -1.97
C MET A 205 -14.67 12.78 -1.08
N ASN A 206 -14.02 13.95 -1.08
CA ASN A 206 -14.34 15.09 -0.24
C ASN A 206 -15.53 15.90 -0.78
N THR A 207 -16.70 15.29 -0.82
CA THR A 207 -17.94 15.90 -1.31
C THR A 207 -18.71 16.63 -0.20
N ASP A 208 -19.63 17.52 -0.59
CA ASP A 208 -20.50 18.22 0.38
C ASP A 208 -21.37 17.24 1.18
N LEU A 209 -21.79 16.13 0.56
CA LEU A 209 -22.53 15.06 1.23
C LEU A 209 -21.66 14.33 2.26
N ALA A 210 -20.39 14.08 1.93
CA ALA A 210 -19.45 13.46 2.86
C ALA A 210 -19.18 14.38 4.06
N PHE A 211 -19.02 15.69 3.82
CA PHE A 211 -18.95 16.68 4.90
C PHE A 211 -20.21 16.76 5.75
N PHE A 212 -21.38 16.67 5.13
CA PHE A 212 -22.65 16.70 5.84
C PHE A 212 -22.79 15.46 6.74
N ALA A 213 -22.44 14.27 6.26
CA ALA A 213 -22.40 13.06 7.10
C ALA A 213 -21.43 13.21 8.28
N LEU A 214 -20.24 13.78 8.06
CA LEU A 214 -19.29 14.07 9.14
C LEU A 214 -19.86 15.08 10.16
N PHE A 215 -20.64 16.06 9.70
CA PHE A 215 -21.30 17.04 10.58
C PHE A 215 -22.41 16.42 11.42
N LEU A 216 -23.19 15.50 10.85
CA LEU A 216 -24.24 14.78 11.56
C LEU A 216 -23.69 13.78 12.58
N HIS A 217 -22.45 13.31 12.41
CA HIS A 217 -21.84 12.39 13.34
C HIS A 217 -21.64 13.04 14.73
N PRO A 218 -22.22 12.46 15.82
CA PRO A 218 -22.29 13.11 17.13
C PRO A 218 -20.94 13.56 17.69
N LEU A 219 -19.89 12.78 17.42
CA LEU A 219 -18.54 13.05 17.91
C LEU A 219 -17.69 13.92 16.96
N CYS A 220 -18.14 14.17 15.73
CA CYS A 220 -17.34 14.84 14.69
C CYS A 220 -17.90 16.20 14.25
N ARG A 221 -19.02 16.66 14.81
CA ARG A 221 -19.62 17.95 14.49
C ARG A 221 -18.64 19.13 14.61
N LYS A 222 -17.85 19.20 15.69
CA LYS A 222 -16.81 20.23 15.88
C LYS A 222 -15.67 20.12 14.86
N LEU A 223 -15.32 18.90 14.46
CA LEU A 223 -14.30 18.64 13.45
C LEU A 223 -14.76 19.11 12.07
N ALA A 224 -16.00 18.79 11.68
CA ALA A 224 -16.59 19.22 10.41
C ALA A 224 -16.60 20.75 10.26
N LEU A 225 -16.97 21.47 11.33
CA LEU A 225 -16.96 22.94 11.35
C LEU A 225 -15.55 23.54 11.18
N LYS A 226 -14.53 22.95 11.80
CA LYS A 226 -13.13 23.36 11.62
C LYS A 226 -12.60 23.04 10.22
N GLN A 227 -12.94 21.87 9.69
CA GLN A 227 -12.40 21.37 8.43
C GLN A 227 -12.98 22.10 7.21
N LYS A 228 -14.28 22.45 7.21
CA LYS A 228 -14.91 23.22 6.12
C LYS A 228 -14.17 24.53 5.79
N ARG A 229 -13.56 25.15 6.80
CA ARG A 229 -12.75 26.38 6.64
C ARG A 229 -11.36 26.14 6.03
N ASN A 230 -10.79 24.94 6.18
CA ASN A 230 -9.39 24.65 5.82
C ASN A 230 -9.25 23.77 4.57
N SER A 231 -10.17 22.82 4.35
CA SER A 231 -10.08 21.86 3.22
C SER A 231 -10.43 22.46 1.87
N ARG A 232 -11.12 23.61 1.85
CA ARG A 232 -11.50 24.34 0.62
C ARG A 232 -10.43 25.35 0.18
N THR A 233 -9.39 25.52 0.98
CA THR A 233 -8.33 26.52 0.81
C THR A 233 -6.97 25.90 0.55
N MET A 234 -6.84 24.57 0.61
CA MET A 234 -5.63 23.87 0.16
C MET A 234 -5.55 23.98 -1.36
N ARG A 235 -4.85 25.03 -1.82
CA ARG A 235 -4.27 25.19 -3.15
C ARG A 235 -2.76 25.05 -3.01
#